data_AF-A0A9X4HVC0-F1
#
_entry.id   AF-A0A9X4HVC0-F1
#
_cell.length_a   1.000
_cell.length_b   1.000
_cell.length_c   1.000
_cell.angle_alpha   90.00
_cell.angle_beta   90.00
_cell.angle_gamma   90.00
#
_symmetry.space_group_name_H-M   'P 1'
#
loop_
_entity.id
_entity.type
_entity.pdbx_description
1 polymer ?
#
loop_
_entity_poly.entity_id
_entity_poly.type
_entity_poly.pdbx_seq_one_letter_code
_entity_poly.pdbx_strand_id
1 'polypeptide(L)'
;MYTDYLTNPESYKQLEKYFFEIFNNELQKRRSIAKDFTSPHYSAHFADGTPFMDANPIFSAKNTRTGNILRVVITEDVSEYAINHNSIDDFEELCLIMKISDISLAQQDISSWIADQKE
;
A
#
# COMPACT_ATOMS: atom_id res chain seq x y z
N MET A 1 10.45 -13.49 4.92
CA MET A 1 9.38 -13.54 5.95
C MET A 1 8.06 -13.39 5.18
N TYR A 2 6.98 -14.07 5.58
CA TYR A 2 5.67 -14.10 4.88
C TYR A 2 5.60 -14.82 3.53
N THR A 3 6.44 -15.82 3.26
CA THR A 3 6.39 -16.60 1.99
C THR A 3 5.10 -17.40 1.79
N ASP A 4 4.32 -17.59 2.84
CA ASP A 4 3.04 -18.32 2.85
C ASP A 4 1.81 -17.40 2.84
N TYR A 5 1.99 -16.08 2.64
CA TYR A 5 0.93 -15.06 2.77
C TYR A 5 -0.31 -15.31 1.90
N LEU A 6 -0.17 -15.96 0.74
CA LEU A 6 -1.31 -16.31 -0.13
C LEU A 6 -2.19 -17.44 0.42
N THR A 7 -1.66 -18.23 1.34
CA THR A 7 -2.32 -19.44 1.89
C THR A 7 -2.55 -19.38 3.39
N ASN A 8 -1.93 -18.42 4.07
CA ASN A 8 -2.00 -18.25 5.51
C ASN A 8 -2.54 -16.86 5.87
N PRO A 9 -3.81 -16.76 6.32
CA PRO A 9 -4.43 -15.49 6.70
C PRO A 9 -3.69 -14.73 7.81
N GLU A 10 -2.99 -15.43 8.71
CA GLU A 10 -2.21 -14.78 9.76
C GLU A 10 -0.95 -14.13 9.18
N SER A 11 -0.23 -14.82 8.29
CA SER A 11 0.90 -14.25 7.57
C SER A 11 0.48 -13.05 6.71
N TYR A 12 -0.67 -13.14 6.05
CA TYR A 12 -1.25 -12.03 5.28
C TYR A 12 -1.52 -10.80 6.18
N LYS A 13 -2.21 -10.98 7.31
CA LYS A 13 -2.48 -9.90 8.27
C LYS A 13 -1.22 -9.26 8.84
N GLN A 14 -0.20 -10.07 9.15
CA GLN A 14 1.07 -9.54 9.64
C GLN A 14 1.79 -8.71 8.57
N LEU A 15 1.66 -9.10 7.30
CA LEU A 15 2.21 -8.35 6.17
C LEU A 15 1.45 -7.03 5.96
N GLU A 16 0.12 -7.02 6.02
CA GLU A 16 -0.68 -5.78 6.00
C GLU A 16 -0.27 -4.84 7.15
N LYS A 17 -0.13 -5.38 8.36
CA LYS A 17 0.29 -4.64 9.54
C LYS A 17 1.69 -4.04 9.36
N TYR A 18 2.61 -4.80 8.77
CA TYR A 18 3.97 -4.35 8.52
C TYR A 18 4.01 -3.14 7.56
N PHE A 19 3.24 -3.16 6.47
CA PHE A 19 3.13 -2.00 5.58
C PHE A 19 2.45 -0.80 6.24
N PHE A 20 1.41 -1.04 7.04
CA PHE A 20 0.76 0.01 7.81
C PHE A 20 1.74 0.68 8.79
N GLU A 21 2.61 -0.09 9.44
CA GLU A 21 3.65 0.44 10.32
C GLU A 21 4.70 1.27 9.55
N ILE A 22 5.15 0.80 8.38
CA ILE A 22 6.03 1.59 7.49
C ILE A 22 5.39 2.93 7.17
N PHE A 23 4.15 2.92 6.68
CA PHE A 23 3.44 4.12 6.29
C PHE A 23 3.25 5.09 7.46
N ASN A 24 2.80 4.60 8.62
CA ASN A 24 2.63 5.43 9.80
C ASN A 24 3.94 6.02 10.30
N ASN A 25 5.02 5.26 10.29
CA ASN A 25 6.33 5.76 10.70
C ASN A 25 6.80 6.91 9.78
N GLU A 26 6.51 6.83 8.48
CA GLU A 26 6.80 7.91 7.52
C GLU A 26 5.87 9.13 7.70
N LEU A 27 4.59 8.92 8.00
CA LEU A 27 3.65 10.01 8.32
C LEU A 27 4.00 10.73 9.62
N GLN A 28 4.46 10.01 10.65
CA GLN A 28 4.84 10.61 11.94
C GLN A 28 6.03 11.57 11.81
N LYS A 29 6.88 11.41 10.80
CA LYS A 29 7.94 12.35 10.45
C LYS A 29 7.38 13.66 9.84
N ARG A 30 6.14 13.64 9.34
CA ARG A 30 5.45 14.71 8.60
C ARG A 30 4.08 15.02 9.23
N ARG A 31 4.07 15.32 10.53
CA ARG A 31 2.84 15.45 11.34
C ARG A 31 1.80 16.43 10.80
N SER A 32 2.21 17.47 10.09
CA SER A 32 1.33 18.51 9.56
C SER A 32 0.31 17.98 8.56
N ILE A 33 0.70 17.02 7.72
CA ILE A 33 -0.15 16.41 6.69
C ILE A 33 -0.80 15.09 7.13
N ALA A 34 -0.41 14.53 8.28
CA ALA A 34 -0.86 13.20 8.72
C ALA A 34 -2.40 13.06 8.83
N LYS A 35 -3.10 14.15 9.13
CA LYS A 35 -4.57 14.21 9.20
C LYS A 35 -5.25 14.06 7.83
N ASP A 36 -4.52 14.29 6.75
CA ASP A 36 -5.03 14.29 5.38
C ASP A 36 -4.88 12.91 4.73
N PHE A 37 -4.69 11.84 5.51
CA PHE A 37 -4.56 10.47 5.00
C PHE A 37 -5.55 9.51 5.65
N THR A 38 -6.07 8.58 4.85
CA THR A 38 -6.84 7.43 5.30
C THR A 38 -6.22 6.13 4.81
N SER A 39 -6.24 5.10 5.65
CA SER A 39 -5.71 3.76 5.37
C SER A 39 -6.44 2.71 6.23
N PRO A 40 -6.74 1.50 5.72
CA PRO A 40 -6.62 1.11 4.31
C PRO A 40 -7.67 1.81 3.43
N HIS A 41 -7.34 2.14 2.18
CA HIS A 41 -8.31 2.70 1.23
C HIS A 41 -9.09 1.60 0.49
N TYR A 42 -8.37 0.61 -0.03
CA TYR A 42 -8.90 -0.64 -0.56
C TYR A 42 -8.86 -1.71 0.52
N SER A 43 -9.99 -2.39 0.72
CA SER A 43 -10.14 -3.41 1.76
C SER A 43 -11.17 -4.45 1.32
N ALA A 44 -10.80 -5.28 0.34
CA ALA A 44 -11.67 -6.31 -0.20
C ALA A 44 -11.78 -7.51 0.75
N HIS A 45 -13.02 -7.88 1.09
CA HIS A 45 -13.34 -9.01 1.94
C HIS A 45 -14.49 -9.81 1.33
N PHE A 46 -14.49 -11.12 1.56
CA PHE A 46 -15.65 -11.95 1.33
C PHE A 46 -16.80 -11.58 2.29
N ALA A 47 -18.01 -12.03 1.99
CA ALA A 47 -19.19 -11.74 2.81
C ALA A 47 -19.07 -12.27 4.26
N ASP A 48 -18.21 -13.28 4.49
CA ASP A 48 -17.91 -13.84 5.80
C ASP A 48 -16.77 -13.09 6.55
N GLY A 49 -16.22 -12.02 5.95
CA GLY A 49 -15.13 -11.24 6.52
C GLY A 49 -13.74 -11.81 6.28
N THR A 50 -13.60 -12.90 5.51
CA THR A 50 -12.28 -13.40 5.10
C THR A 50 -11.62 -12.40 4.14
N PRO A 51 -10.35 -12.02 4.33
CA PRO A 51 -9.64 -11.14 3.39
C PRO A 51 -9.57 -11.78 2.00
N PHE A 52 -9.82 -10.98 0.97
CA PHE A 52 -9.48 -11.37 -0.38
C PHE A 52 -7.96 -11.25 -0.50
N MET A 53 -7.22 -12.37 -0.46
CA MET A 53 -5.75 -12.33 -0.34
C MET A 53 -5.02 -12.23 -1.69
N ASP A 54 -5.67 -12.70 -2.76
CA ASP A 54 -5.10 -12.72 -4.10
C ASP A 54 -5.46 -11.44 -4.86
N ALA A 55 -4.48 -10.82 -5.53
CA ALA A 55 -4.59 -9.55 -6.25
C ALA A 55 -5.16 -8.35 -5.46
N ASN A 56 -5.44 -8.50 -4.16
CA ASN A 56 -5.82 -7.41 -3.28
C ASN A 56 -4.57 -6.63 -2.85
N PRO A 57 -4.64 -5.30 -2.79
CA PRO A 57 -3.53 -4.52 -2.25
C PRO A 57 -3.24 -4.95 -0.81
N ILE A 58 -1.98 -5.31 -0.54
CA ILE A 58 -1.50 -5.58 0.82
C ILE A 58 -1.47 -4.30 1.67
N PHE A 59 -1.43 -3.16 0.99
CA PHE A 59 -1.55 -1.85 1.59
C PHE A 59 -2.16 -0.87 0.61
N SER A 60 -2.94 0.07 1.13
CA SER A 60 -3.41 1.20 0.35
C SER A 60 -3.71 2.40 1.24
N ALA A 61 -3.42 3.60 0.74
CA ALA A 61 -3.72 4.84 1.42
C ALA A 61 -4.29 5.86 0.43
N LYS A 62 -5.12 6.76 0.93
CA LYS A 62 -5.64 7.89 0.16
C LYS A 62 -5.28 9.18 0.87
N ASN A 63 -4.76 10.16 0.13
CA ASN A 63 -4.71 11.53 0.59
C ASN A 63 -6.11 12.16 0.40
N THR A 64 -6.79 12.50 1.48
CA THR A 64 -8.17 13.01 1.47
C THR A 64 -8.28 14.43 0.92
N ARG A 65 -7.17 15.17 0.87
CA ARG A 65 -7.11 16.55 0.37
C ARG A 65 -6.91 16.60 -1.15
N THR A 66 -6.01 15.78 -1.68
CA THR A 66 -5.71 15.73 -3.14
C THR A 66 -6.53 14.67 -3.87
N GLY A 67 -7.05 13.67 -3.16
CA GLY A 67 -7.68 12.50 -3.76
C GLY A 67 -6.69 11.41 -4.16
N ASN A 68 -5.38 11.70 -4.19
CA ASN A 68 -4.35 10.78 -4.64
C ASN A 68 -4.33 9.48 -3.83
N ILE A 69 -4.03 8.37 -4.51
CA ILE A 69 -4.04 7.03 -3.94
C ILE A 69 -2.65 6.42 -4.06
N LEU A 70 -2.26 5.68 -3.03
CA LEU A 70 -1.14 4.75 -3.05
C LEU A 70 -1.72 3.35 -2.86
N ARG A 71 -1.27 2.39 -3.67
CA ARG A 71 -1.50 0.96 -3.42
C ARG A 71 -0.22 0.15 -3.60
N VAL A 72 -0.09 -0.89 -2.79
CA VAL A 72 1.00 -1.86 -2.85
C VAL A 72 0.40 -3.23 -3.10
N VAL A 73 0.82 -3.88 -4.18
CA VAL A 73 0.39 -5.22 -4.58
C VAL A 73 1.61 -6.13 -4.59
N ILE A 74 1.52 -7.24 -3.87
CA ILE A 74 2.56 -8.26 -3.86
C ILE A 74 2.08 -9.47 -4.66
N THR A 75 2.80 -9.81 -5.73
CA THR A 75 2.50 -10.94 -6.60
C THR A 75 3.78 -11.56 -7.15
N GLU A 76 3.75 -12.86 -7.40
CA GLU A 76 4.85 -13.59 -8.04
C GLU A 76 4.80 -13.50 -9.57
N ASP A 77 3.68 -13.04 -10.14
CA ASP A 77 3.42 -12.95 -11.59
C ASP A 77 4.09 -11.73 -12.26
N VAL A 78 4.98 -11.03 -11.56
CA VAL A 78 5.79 -9.94 -12.12
C VAL A 78 7.24 -10.36 -12.33
N SER A 79 7.83 -9.92 -13.44
CA SER A 79 9.25 -10.13 -13.70
C SER A 79 10.12 -9.32 -12.74
N GLU A 80 9.74 -8.07 -12.50
CA GLU A 80 10.50 -7.08 -11.73
C GLU A 80 9.56 -6.12 -10.96
N TYR A 81 10.14 -5.36 -10.03
CA TYR A 81 9.47 -4.27 -9.33
C TYR A 81 8.95 -3.23 -10.32
N ALA A 82 7.65 -2.95 -10.30
CA ALA A 82 6.99 -2.02 -11.21
C ALA A 82 6.30 -0.89 -10.45
N ILE A 83 6.47 0.34 -10.97
CA ILE A 83 5.79 1.55 -10.50
C ILE A 83 4.86 2.01 -11.62
N ASN A 84 3.56 1.96 -11.37
CA ASN A 84 2.55 2.39 -12.33
C ASN A 84 1.83 3.63 -11.81
N HIS A 85 1.78 4.67 -12.62
CA HIS A 85 0.97 5.86 -12.36
C HIS A 85 -0.29 5.79 -13.21
N ASN A 86 -1.45 5.80 -12.56
CA ASN A 86 -2.75 5.82 -13.23
C ASN A 86 -3.44 7.14 -12.92
N SER A 87 -3.72 7.94 -13.95
CA SER A 87 -4.57 9.12 -13.80
C SER A 87 -6.04 8.69 -13.73
N ILE A 88 -6.74 9.12 -12.68
CA ILE A 88 -8.16 8.85 -12.46
C ILE A 88 -8.84 10.20 -12.25
N ASP A 89 -9.56 10.65 -13.29
CA ASP A 89 -10.17 11.98 -13.33
C ASP A 89 -9.17 13.09 -12.93
N ASP A 90 -9.38 13.72 -11.77
CA ASP A 90 -8.58 14.84 -11.25
C ASP A 90 -7.46 14.42 -10.28
N PHE A 91 -7.27 13.12 -10.02
CA PHE A 91 -6.25 12.62 -9.09
C PHE A 91 -5.39 11.50 -9.70
N GLU A 92 -4.28 11.18 -9.02
CA GLU A 92 -3.35 10.14 -9.44
C GLU A 92 -3.33 8.96 -8.46
N GLU A 93 -3.32 7.75 -8.99
CA GLU A 93 -3.00 6.54 -8.25
C GLU A 93 -1.58 6.08 -8.57
N LEU A 94 -0.76 5.94 -7.52
CA LEU A 94 0.52 5.24 -7.56
C LEU A 94 0.31 3.78 -7.16
N CYS A 95 0.61 2.87 -8.07
CA CYS A 95 0.55 1.43 -7.84
C CYS A 95 1.95 0.82 -7.87
N LEU A 96 2.39 0.33 -6.71
CA LEU A 96 3.63 -0.43 -6.56
C LEU A 96 3.30 -1.92 -6.69
N ILE A 97 3.82 -2.58 -7.72
CA ILE A 97 3.62 -4.02 -7.95
C ILE A 97 4.97 -4.70 -7.83
N MET A 98 5.09 -5.68 -6.93
CA MET A 98 6.39 -6.24 -6.59
C MET A 98 6.33 -7.68 -6.09
N LYS A 99 7.52 -8.30 -6.02
CA LYS A 99 7.72 -9.51 -5.23
C LYS A 99 7.99 -9.15 -3.78
N ILE A 100 7.79 -10.12 -2.89
CA ILE A 100 8.05 -9.92 -1.47
C ILE A 100 9.52 -9.60 -1.15
N SER A 101 10.45 -9.97 -2.03
CA SER A 101 11.87 -9.63 -1.90
C SER A 101 12.15 -8.12 -1.99
N ASP A 102 11.24 -7.35 -2.58
CA ASP A 102 11.48 -5.95 -2.96
C ASP A 102 10.85 -4.95 -1.98
N ILE A 103 10.44 -5.43 -0.80
CA ILE A 103 9.84 -4.62 0.28
C ILE A 103 10.65 -3.34 0.58
N SER A 104 11.99 -3.42 0.54
CA SER A 104 12.87 -2.28 0.84
C SER A 104 12.81 -1.18 -0.23
N LEU A 105 12.48 -1.51 -1.48
CA LEU A 105 12.22 -0.54 -2.54
C LEU A 105 10.87 0.13 -2.31
N ALA A 106 9.82 -0.66 -2.06
CA ALA A 106 8.50 -0.10 -1.73
C ALA A 106 8.54 0.85 -0.53
N GLN A 107 9.33 0.57 0.51
CA GLN A 107 9.48 1.51 1.62
C GLN A 107 10.01 2.89 1.18
N GLN A 108 10.95 2.92 0.24
CA GLN A 108 11.49 4.19 -0.29
C GLN A 108 10.42 4.93 -1.09
N ASP A 109 9.71 4.23 -1.98
CA ASP A 109 8.66 4.82 -2.81
C ASP A 109 7.45 5.30 -1.99
N ILE A 110 7.10 4.58 -0.91
CA ILE A 110 6.09 5.04 0.06
C ILE A 110 6.53 6.36 0.70
N SER A 111 7.79 6.47 1.15
CA SER A 111 8.28 7.70 1.77
C SER A 111 8.31 8.87 0.78
N SER A 112 8.74 8.63 -0.45
CA SER A 112 8.76 9.62 -1.54
C SER A 112 7.34 10.08 -1.86
N TRP A 113 6.40 9.16 -2.05
CA TRP A 113 5.00 9.49 -2.34
C TRP A 113 4.37 10.33 -1.25
N ILE A 114 4.60 10.02 0.04
CA ILE A 114 4.11 10.84 1.15
C ILE A 114 4.73 12.25 1.11
N ALA A 115 6.03 12.36 0.80
CA ALA A 115 6.73 13.64 0.74
C ALA A 115 6.23 14.54 -0.40
N ASP A 116 5.80 13.93 -1.51
CA ASP A 116 5.27 14.64 -2.68
C ASP A 116 3.82 15.12 -2.47
N GLN A 117 3.13 14.62 -1.43
CA GLN A 117 1.86 15.20 -1.03
C GLN A 117 2.14 16.53 -0.34
N LYS A 118 1.81 17.63 -1.02
CA LYS A 118 2.02 19.00 -0.51
C LYS A 118 1.32 19.21 0.85
N GLU A 119 1.67 20.29 1.55
CA GLU A 119 0.82 20.93 2.58
C GLU A 119 -0.28 21.80 1.96
#